data_AF-A0A5R8KFB9-F1
#
_entry.id   AF-A0A5R8KFB9-F1
#
_cell.length_a   1.000
_cell.length_b   1.000
_cell.length_c   1.000
_cell.angle_alpha   90.00
_cell.angle_beta   90.00
_cell.angle_gamma   90.00
#
_symmetry.space_group_name_H-M   'P 1'
#
loop_
_entity.id
_entity.type
_entity.pdbx_description
1 polymer ?
#
loop_
_entity_poly.entity_id
_entity_poly.type
_entity_poly.pdbx_seq_one_letter_code
_entity_poly.pdbx_strand_id
1 'polypeptide(L)'
;MKSFSKNTPKYSIAARLRQAGFSLVEVTVATGIAAFGIITLLGLLPSGMNMFRDAMNVTVSSQIAQRLIKEAVQTDYDLLVGVAPGGTPVAGVPVVKEIRYFTDEGVELPAADAAEAIFHAHMRVMPGTDLPTLSGVLENSSLATVTVQVALNPQNQDLPIIGGSTDPLAGTIDPATRIPFTTFTSHIAKIK
;
A
#
# COMPACT_ATOMS: atom_id res chain seq x y z
N MET A 1 -56.29 83.64 36.21
CA MET A 1 -55.00 83.54 35.49
C MET A 1 -54.33 82.23 35.88
N LYS A 2 -53.83 81.47 34.89
CA LYS A 2 -53.15 80.15 34.96
C LYS A 2 -54.09 78.94 35.06
N SER A 3 -53.89 77.85 34.34
CA SER A 3 -53.07 77.53 33.16
C SER A 3 -53.54 76.15 32.70
N PHE A 4 -53.92 75.98 31.44
CA PHE A 4 -54.27 74.68 30.87
C PHE A 4 -52.99 73.87 30.64
N SER A 5 -52.75 72.83 31.45
CA SER A 5 -51.66 71.87 31.22
C SER A 5 -52.15 70.77 30.28
N LYS A 6 -51.68 70.78 29.03
CA LYS A 6 -51.92 69.71 28.05
C LYS A 6 -50.98 68.54 28.33
N ASN A 7 -51.53 67.41 28.75
CA ASN A 7 -50.81 66.16 28.88
C ASN A 7 -50.90 65.39 27.55
N THR A 8 -49.82 65.34 26.77
CA THR A 8 -49.72 64.49 25.58
C THR A 8 -49.13 63.13 25.98
N PRO A 9 -49.82 62.00 25.71
CA PRO A 9 -49.22 60.69 25.90
C PRO A 9 -48.19 60.43 24.80
N LYS A 10 -46.94 60.14 25.20
CA LYS A 10 -45.89 59.62 24.32
C LYS A 10 -46.19 58.14 24.05
N TYR A 11 -46.67 57.81 22.86
CA TYR A 11 -46.80 56.41 22.43
C TYR A 11 -45.41 55.86 22.09
N SER A 12 -44.87 55.04 22.99
CA SER A 12 -43.72 54.17 22.74
C SER A 12 -44.19 52.99 21.88
N ILE A 13 -43.82 52.99 20.60
CA ILE A 13 -44.03 51.83 19.72
C ILE A 13 -42.88 50.86 20.00
N ALA A 14 -43.05 50.00 21.01
CA ALA A 14 -42.22 48.82 21.16
C ALA A 14 -42.58 47.84 20.03
N ALA A 15 -41.79 47.85 18.96
CA ALA A 15 -41.90 46.85 17.90
C ALA A 15 -41.61 45.47 18.50
N ARG A 16 -42.66 44.65 18.69
CA ARG A 16 -42.51 43.23 18.95
C ARG A 16 -41.85 42.61 17.71
N LEU A 17 -40.57 42.31 17.79
CA LEU A 17 -39.94 41.33 16.91
C LEU A 17 -40.72 40.03 17.11
N ARG A 18 -41.60 39.71 16.16
CA ARG A 18 -42.27 38.40 16.12
C ARG A 18 -41.15 37.37 15.93
N GLN A 19 -40.82 36.62 16.98
CA GLN A 19 -40.10 35.36 16.82
C GLN A 19 -41.00 34.43 15.99
N ALA A 20 -40.79 34.44 14.67
CA ALA A 20 -41.42 33.49 13.78
C ALA A 20 -40.66 32.17 13.89
N GLY A 21 -41.36 31.11 14.29
CA GLY A 21 -40.85 29.74 14.15
C GLY A 21 -40.87 29.33 12.67
N PHE A 22 -40.08 28.31 12.34
CA PHE A 22 -40.10 27.73 10.99
C PHE A 22 -41.47 27.10 10.69
N SER A 23 -41.94 27.28 9.45
CA SER A 23 -43.15 26.62 8.99
C SER A 23 -42.93 25.12 8.82
N LEU A 24 -44.01 24.34 8.89
CA LEU A 24 -43.96 22.89 8.71
C LEU A 24 -43.35 22.50 7.35
N VAL A 25 -43.64 23.27 6.29
CA VAL A 25 -43.09 23.02 4.95
C VAL A 25 -41.58 23.28 4.90
N GLU A 26 -41.09 24.35 5.54
CA GLU A 26 -39.65 24.63 5.63
C GLU A 26 -38.90 23.53 6.38
N VAL A 27 -39.43 23.09 7.54
CA VAL A 27 -38.82 22.01 8.32
C VAL A 27 -38.81 20.70 7.53
N THR A 28 -39.88 20.39 6.80
CA THR A 28 -39.98 19.17 6.00
C THR A 28 -38.97 19.17 4.85
N VAL A 29 -38.86 20.28 4.12
CA VAL A 29 -37.88 20.42 3.03
C VAL A 29 -36.45 20.38 3.57
N ALA A 30 -36.17 21.09 4.67
CA ALA A 30 -34.86 21.08 5.32
C ALA A 30 -34.46 19.67 5.77
N THR A 31 -35.39 18.92 6.37
CA THR A 31 -35.14 17.54 6.82
C THR A 31 -34.94 16.60 5.62
N GLY A 32 -35.69 16.79 4.53
CA GLY A 32 -35.50 16.01 3.30
C GLY A 32 -34.11 16.19 2.68
N ILE A 33 -33.64 17.44 2.61
CA ILE A 33 -32.29 17.75 2.09
C ILE A 33 -31.21 17.18 3.05
N ALA A 34 -31.39 17.36 4.36
CA ALA A 34 -30.46 16.83 5.37
C ALA A 34 -30.36 15.30 5.31
N ALA A 35 -31.50 14.59 5.20
CA ALA A 35 -31.54 13.15 5.08
C ALA A 35 -30.82 12.66 3.81
N PHE A 36 -31.03 13.33 2.67
CA PHE A 36 -30.32 13.02 1.44
C PHE A 36 -28.79 13.17 1.60
N GLY A 37 -28.33 14.25 2.23
CA GLY A 37 -26.91 14.46 2.53
C GLY A 37 -26.30 13.42 3.46
N ILE A 38 -27.03 12.95 4.47
CA ILE A 38 -26.54 11.89 5.37
C ILE A 38 -26.44 10.55 4.63
N ILE A 39 -27.44 10.20 3.81
CA ILE A 39 -27.43 8.96 3.03
C ILE A 39 -26.27 8.94 2.04
N THR A 40 -25.98 10.06 1.37
CA THR A 40 -24.84 10.14 0.45
C THR A 40 -23.51 9.96 1.17
N LEU A 41 -23.32 10.59 2.34
CA LEU A 41 -22.12 10.39 3.16
C LEU A 41 -21.98 8.95 3.65
N LEU A 42 -23.05 8.33 4.13
CA LEU A 42 -23.04 6.93 4.57
C LEU A 42 -22.71 5.98 3.41
N GLY A 43 -23.19 6.29 2.20
CA GLY A 43 -22.86 5.52 0.99
C GLY A 43 -21.38 5.55 0.60
N LEU A 44 -20.63 6.58 1.04
CA LEU A 44 -19.19 6.70 0.78
C LEU A 44 -18.32 5.97 1.82
N LEU A 45 -18.85 5.62 2.99
CA LEU A 45 -18.07 4.96 4.05
C LEU A 45 -17.41 3.64 3.62
N PRO A 46 -18.11 2.72 2.92
CA PRO A 46 -17.46 1.46 2.49
C PRO A 46 -16.29 1.70 1.54
N SER A 47 -16.43 2.68 0.63
CA SER A 47 -15.37 3.05 -0.31
C SER A 47 -14.14 3.61 0.41
N GLY A 48 -14.35 4.53 1.37
CA GLY A 48 -13.26 5.09 2.17
C GLY A 48 -12.54 4.02 3.00
N MET A 49 -13.27 3.04 3.54
CA MET A 49 -12.68 1.93 4.31
C MET A 49 -11.88 0.96 3.44
N ASN A 50 -12.35 0.65 2.23
CA ASN A 50 -11.58 -0.17 1.28
C ASN A 50 -10.29 0.54 0.88
N MET A 51 -10.37 1.84 0.53
CA MET A 51 -9.19 2.64 0.21
C MET A 51 -8.20 2.69 1.37
N PHE A 52 -8.68 2.80 2.61
CA PHE A 52 -7.82 2.77 3.79
C PHE A 52 -7.11 1.42 3.96
N ARG A 53 -7.82 0.30 3.78
CA ARG A 53 -7.24 -1.05 3.82
C ARG A 53 -6.20 -1.26 2.72
N ASP A 54 -6.49 -0.81 1.51
CA ASP A 54 -5.55 -0.92 0.39
C ASP A 54 -4.28 -0.10 0.64
N ALA A 55 -4.44 1.13 1.15
CA ALA A 55 -3.31 1.98 1.53
C ALA A 55 -2.45 1.34 2.64
N MET A 56 -3.09 0.70 3.62
CA MET A 56 -2.40 -0.04 4.68
C MET A 56 -1.61 -1.22 4.10
N ASN A 57 -2.23 -2.05 3.25
CA ASN A 57 -1.58 -3.19 2.62
C ASN A 57 -0.37 -2.78 1.77
N VAL A 58 -0.50 -1.70 0.99
CA VAL A 58 0.61 -1.15 0.19
C VAL A 58 1.74 -0.63 1.09
N THR A 59 1.40 0.04 2.19
CA THR A 59 2.38 0.57 3.15
C THR A 59 3.20 -0.56 3.78
N VAL A 60 2.52 -1.60 4.28
CA VAL A 60 3.16 -2.77 4.90
C VAL A 60 4.01 -3.52 3.88
N SER A 61 3.48 -3.75 2.67
CA SER A 61 4.22 -4.42 1.59
C SER A 61 5.50 -3.67 1.22
N SER A 62 5.44 -2.33 1.15
CA SER A 62 6.60 -1.48 0.88
C SER A 62 7.64 -1.56 2.01
N GLN A 63 7.21 -1.55 3.27
CA GLN A 63 8.11 -1.69 4.42
C GLN A 63 8.83 -3.05 4.41
N ILE A 64 8.08 -4.14 4.17
CA ILE A 64 8.64 -5.50 4.03
C ILE A 64 9.67 -5.52 2.90
N ALA A 65 9.31 -5.03 1.71
CA ALA A 65 10.22 -5.01 0.57
C ALA A 65 11.49 -4.20 0.83
N GLN A 66 11.36 -3.01 1.43
CA GLN A 66 12.52 -2.18 1.79
C GLN A 66 13.43 -2.86 2.81
N ARG A 67 12.88 -3.57 3.80
CA ARG A 67 13.67 -4.35 4.76
C ARG A 67 14.46 -5.43 4.03
N LEU A 68 13.80 -6.21 3.17
CA LEU A 68 14.43 -7.30 2.42
C LEU A 68 15.51 -6.79 1.44
N ILE A 69 15.26 -5.67 0.76
CA ILE A 69 16.25 -5.04 -0.12
C ILE A 69 17.46 -4.55 0.69
N LYS A 70 17.25 -3.92 1.85
CA LYS A 70 18.35 -3.47 2.72
C LYS A 70 19.21 -4.64 3.20
N GLU A 71 18.57 -5.74 3.58
CA GLU A 71 19.27 -6.97 3.96
C GLU A 71 20.07 -7.55 2.79
N ALA A 72 19.48 -7.60 1.58
CA ALA A 72 20.18 -8.03 0.38
C ALA A 72 21.41 -7.16 0.06
N VAL A 73 21.33 -5.84 0.27
CA VAL A 73 22.47 -4.90 0.09
C VAL A 73 23.57 -5.12 1.12
N GLN A 74 23.21 -5.48 2.36
CA GLN A 74 24.16 -5.76 3.44
C GLN A 74 24.79 -7.15 3.32
N THR A 75 24.13 -8.08 2.62
CA THR A 75 24.61 -9.44 2.41
C THR A 75 25.82 -9.46 1.47
N ASP A 76 26.74 -10.39 1.69
CA ASP A 76 27.85 -10.58 0.76
C ASP A 76 27.38 -11.05 -0.61
N TYR A 77 28.04 -10.52 -1.66
CA TYR A 77 27.60 -10.74 -3.04
C TYR A 77 27.56 -12.22 -3.37
N ASP A 78 28.58 -12.99 -2.96
CA ASP A 78 28.66 -14.43 -3.20
C ASP A 78 27.50 -15.19 -2.55
N LEU A 79 27.12 -14.84 -1.31
CA LEU A 79 25.97 -15.42 -0.61
C LEU A 79 24.64 -15.00 -1.25
N LEU A 80 24.55 -13.76 -1.72
CA LEU A 80 23.36 -13.23 -2.37
C LEU A 80 23.07 -13.98 -3.68
N VAL A 81 24.11 -14.21 -4.50
CA VAL A 81 24.02 -14.93 -5.78
C VAL A 81 24.20 -16.45 -5.64
N GLY A 82 24.16 -16.99 -4.42
CA GLY A 82 24.11 -18.43 -4.17
C GLY A 82 25.36 -19.20 -4.60
N VAL A 83 26.52 -18.53 -4.66
CA VAL A 83 27.80 -19.17 -4.96
C VAL A 83 28.64 -19.32 -3.68
N ALA A 84 29.49 -20.34 -3.65
CA ALA A 84 30.53 -20.43 -2.63
C ALA A 84 31.45 -19.20 -2.71
N PRO A 85 32.08 -18.76 -1.60
CA PRO A 85 32.98 -17.60 -1.60
C PRO A 85 34.05 -17.71 -2.70
N GLY A 86 34.13 -16.71 -3.58
CA GLY A 86 35.04 -16.69 -4.73
C GLY A 86 34.56 -17.44 -5.99
N GLY A 87 33.33 -17.96 -6.00
CA GLY A 87 32.70 -18.59 -7.17
C GLY A 87 32.23 -17.58 -8.22
N THR A 88 32.06 -18.04 -9.46
CA THR A 88 31.43 -17.24 -10.52
C THR A 88 29.95 -17.63 -10.63
N PRO A 89 29.01 -16.69 -10.47
CA PRO A 89 27.60 -17.00 -10.65
C PRO A 89 27.31 -17.37 -12.10
N VAL A 90 26.40 -18.33 -12.28
CA VAL A 90 25.93 -18.73 -13.61
C VAL A 90 24.98 -17.65 -14.11
N ALA A 91 25.39 -16.93 -15.15
CA ALA A 91 24.57 -15.89 -15.77
C ALA A 91 23.23 -16.48 -16.27
N GLY A 92 22.14 -15.73 -16.06
CA GLY A 92 20.80 -16.10 -16.53
C GLY A 92 20.05 -17.14 -15.68
N VAL A 93 20.65 -17.67 -14.59
CA VAL A 93 19.96 -18.57 -13.66
C VAL A 93 19.51 -17.79 -12.42
N PRO A 94 18.20 -17.67 -12.15
CA PRO A 94 17.71 -17.00 -10.95
C PRO A 94 18.04 -17.79 -9.70
N VAL A 95 18.53 -17.08 -8.69
CA VAL A 95 18.68 -17.58 -7.33
C VAL A 95 17.42 -17.23 -6.56
N VAL A 96 16.62 -18.26 -6.29
CA VAL A 96 15.40 -18.14 -5.52
C VAL A 96 15.73 -18.34 -4.04
N LYS A 97 15.34 -17.37 -3.20
CA LYS A 97 15.48 -17.48 -1.74
C LYS A 97 14.21 -18.06 -1.14
N GLU A 98 14.33 -18.60 0.08
CA GLU A 98 13.18 -19.12 0.82
C GLU A 98 12.14 -18.03 1.06
N ILE A 99 10.86 -18.44 1.07
CA ILE A 99 9.74 -17.54 1.34
C ILE A 99 9.79 -17.14 2.81
N ARG A 100 9.64 -15.84 3.06
CA ARG A 100 9.58 -15.27 4.42
C ARG A 100 8.16 -14.83 4.75
N TYR A 101 7.78 -15.04 6.00
CA TYR A 101 6.41 -14.86 6.48
C TYR A 101 6.31 -13.61 7.34
N PHE A 102 5.24 -12.83 7.17
CA PHE A 102 5.04 -11.57 7.89
C PHE A 102 3.60 -11.41 8.38
N THR A 103 3.45 -10.75 9.53
CA THR A 103 2.16 -10.32 10.10
C THR A 103 1.58 -9.13 9.34
N ASP A 104 0.34 -8.74 9.67
CA ASP A 104 -0.30 -7.51 9.18
C ASP A 104 0.44 -6.22 9.56
N GLU A 105 1.24 -6.26 10.61
CA GLU A 105 2.11 -5.15 11.03
C GLU A 105 3.48 -5.16 10.33
N GLY A 106 3.76 -6.13 9.45
CA GLY A 106 5.05 -6.26 8.78
C GLY A 106 6.16 -6.83 9.67
N VAL A 107 5.81 -7.48 10.78
CA VAL A 107 6.74 -8.21 11.65
C VAL A 107 6.99 -9.59 11.04
N GLU A 108 8.24 -10.02 11.04
CA GLU A 108 8.61 -11.31 10.48
C GLU A 108 8.29 -12.45 11.45
N LEU A 109 7.72 -13.53 10.92
CA LEU A 109 7.40 -14.75 11.64
C LEU A 109 8.37 -15.88 11.28
N PRO A 110 8.76 -16.72 12.24
CA PRO A 110 9.43 -17.98 11.95
C PRO A 110 8.54 -18.87 11.06
N ALA A 111 9.16 -19.74 10.26
CA ALA A 111 8.43 -20.67 9.41
C ALA A 111 7.49 -21.63 10.18
N ALA A 112 7.76 -21.87 11.47
CA ALA A 112 6.88 -22.63 12.34
C ALA A 112 5.50 -21.97 12.54
N ASP A 113 5.45 -20.64 12.48
CA ASP A 113 4.26 -19.83 12.72
C ASP A 113 3.68 -19.28 11.40
N ALA A 114 4.09 -19.85 10.25
CA ALA A 114 3.66 -19.42 8.93
C ALA A 114 2.14 -19.45 8.70
N ALA A 115 1.40 -20.24 9.49
CA ALA A 115 -0.05 -20.31 9.44
C ALA A 115 -0.74 -19.01 9.87
N GLU A 116 -0.06 -18.16 10.67
CA GLU A 116 -0.57 -16.87 11.13
C GLU A 116 -0.16 -15.72 10.19
N ALA A 117 0.65 -16.02 9.18
CA ALA A 117 1.17 -15.02 8.25
C ALA A 117 0.08 -14.50 7.32
N ILE A 118 0.04 -13.18 7.16
CA ILE A 118 -0.85 -12.49 6.24
C ILE A 118 -0.10 -12.14 4.94
N PHE A 119 1.19 -11.82 5.08
CA PHE A 119 2.05 -11.48 3.96
C PHE A 119 3.15 -12.53 3.78
N HIS A 120 3.38 -12.89 2.52
CA HIS A 120 4.42 -13.82 2.11
C HIS A 120 5.35 -13.08 1.19
N ALA A 121 6.61 -12.97 1.57
CA ALA A 121 7.62 -12.29 0.78
C ALA A 121 8.53 -13.31 0.10
N HIS A 122 8.63 -13.18 -1.21
CA HIS A 122 9.46 -14.00 -2.07
C HIS A 122 10.58 -13.14 -2.64
N MET A 123 11.83 -13.60 -2.56
CA MET A 123 12.98 -12.90 -3.11
C MET A 123 13.65 -13.73 -4.20
N ARG A 124 13.86 -13.10 -5.34
CA ARG A 124 14.65 -13.62 -6.47
C ARG A 124 15.85 -12.73 -6.72
N VAL A 125 17.01 -13.32 -6.94
CA VAL A 125 18.22 -12.62 -7.36
C VAL A 125 18.64 -13.13 -8.73
N MET A 126 18.73 -12.24 -9.72
CA MET A 126 19.32 -12.50 -11.02
C MET A 126 20.77 -12.02 -11.00
N PRO A 127 21.77 -12.93 -11.06
CA PRO A 127 23.17 -12.56 -11.15
C PRO A 127 23.53 -12.15 -12.58
N GLY A 128 24.43 -11.17 -12.72
CA GLY A 128 24.85 -10.68 -14.02
C GLY A 128 23.72 -9.87 -14.68
N THR A 129 23.78 -8.54 -14.56
CA THR A 129 22.79 -7.67 -15.21
C THR A 129 23.40 -7.05 -16.46
N ASP A 130 22.67 -7.17 -17.55
CA ASP A 130 22.99 -6.56 -18.84
C ASP A 130 22.83 -5.05 -18.78
N LEU A 131 23.92 -4.33 -19.05
CA LEU A 131 23.89 -2.87 -19.16
C LEU A 131 23.76 -2.47 -20.64
N PRO A 132 22.80 -1.59 -20.97
CA PRO A 132 22.71 -1.06 -22.32
C PRO A 132 23.90 -0.16 -22.61
N THR A 133 24.54 -0.36 -23.76
CA THR A 133 25.64 0.49 -24.26
C THR A 133 25.32 0.99 -25.66
N LEU A 134 26.02 2.04 -26.09
CA LEU A 134 25.86 2.64 -27.42
C LEU A 134 26.13 1.68 -28.60
N SER A 135 26.72 0.49 -28.35
CA SER A 135 27.05 -0.49 -29.39
C SER A 135 26.67 -1.93 -29.05
N GLY A 136 25.75 -2.13 -28.10
CA GLY A 136 25.28 -3.46 -27.71
C GLY A 136 24.99 -3.59 -26.22
N VAL A 137 25.08 -4.83 -25.72
CA VAL A 137 24.88 -5.17 -24.31
C VAL A 137 26.21 -5.52 -23.68
N LEU A 138 26.50 -4.97 -22.50
CA LEU A 138 27.65 -5.36 -21.69
C LEU A 138 27.17 -6.16 -20.49
N GLU A 139 27.55 -7.43 -20.44
CA GLU A 139 27.28 -8.29 -19.28
C GLU A 139 28.08 -7.78 -18.07
N ASN A 140 27.39 -7.42 -16.99
CA ASN A 140 28.03 -6.97 -15.75
C ASN A 140 27.87 -8.01 -14.65
N SER A 141 28.91 -8.81 -14.45
CA SER A 141 28.98 -9.86 -13.41
C SER A 141 29.11 -9.33 -11.96
N SER A 142 29.26 -8.02 -11.78
CA SER A 142 29.28 -7.35 -10.47
C SER A 142 27.95 -6.69 -10.12
N LEU A 143 26.95 -6.79 -11.01
CA LEU A 143 25.61 -6.23 -10.84
C LEU A 143 24.60 -7.36 -10.75
N ALA A 144 23.83 -7.40 -9.66
CA ALA A 144 22.72 -8.32 -9.48
C ALA A 144 21.39 -7.57 -9.45
N THR A 145 20.36 -8.14 -10.05
CA THR A 145 19.00 -7.61 -9.96
C THR A 145 18.22 -8.40 -8.93
N VAL A 146 17.79 -7.73 -7.86
CA VAL A 146 16.96 -8.32 -6.81
C VAL A 146 15.51 -7.95 -7.06
N THR A 147 14.65 -8.95 -7.16
CA THR A 147 13.20 -8.80 -7.26
C THR A 147 12.58 -9.35 -5.99
N VAL A 148 11.86 -8.50 -5.25
CA VAL A 148 11.09 -8.88 -4.07
C VAL A 148 9.61 -8.80 -4.42
N GLN A 149 8.89 -9.89 -4.22
CA GLN A 149 7.44 -9.95 -4.40
C GLN A 149 6.79 -10.17 -3.05
N VAL A 150 5.89 -9.28 -2.66
CA VAL A 150 5.13 -9.39 -1.42
C VAL A 150 3.69 -9.73 -1.79
N ALA A 151 3.26 -10.95 -1.43
CA ALA A 151 1.92 -11.47 -1.68
C ALA A 151 1.06 -11.33 -0.42
N LEU A 152 -0.18 -10.86 -0.59
CA LEU A 152 -1.19 -10.86 0.47
C LEU A 152 -1.94 -12.20 0.40
N ASN A 153 -1.60 -13.12 1.30
CA ASN A 153 -2.05 -14.50 1.30
C ASN A 153 -2.54 -14.95 2.69
N PRO A 154 -3.63 -14.37 3.21
CA PRO A 154 -4.17 -14.70 4.54
C PRO A 154 -4.76 -16.12 4.62
N GLN A 155 -4.87 -16.82 3.48
CA GLN A 155 -5.36 -18.20 3.43
C GLN A 155 -4.21 -19.22 3.39
N ASN A 156 -2.96 -18.74 3.46
CA ASN A 156 -1.75 -19.56 3.40
C ASN A 156 -1.77 -20.57 2.23
N GLN A 157 -2.26 -20.14 1.07
CA GLN A 157 -2.26 -20.95 -0.14
C GLN A 157 -0.83 -21.09 -0.69
N ASP A 158 -0.54 -22.20 -1.35
CA ASP A 158 0.76 -22.38 -2.00
C ASP A 158 0.97 -21.31 -3.08
N LEU A 159 2.17 -20.71 -3.08
CA LEU A 159 2.59 -19.73 -4.06
C LEU A 159 3.42 -20.44 -5.13
N PRO A 160 2.85 -20.81 -6.29
CA PRO A 160 3.61 -21.43 -7.36
C PRO A 160 4.66 -20.43 -7.88
N ILE A 161 5.90 -20.89 -7.91
CA ILE A 161 7.04 -20.16 -8.45
C ILE A 161 7.26 -20.65 -9.88
N ILE A 162 7.40 -19.72 -10.82
CA ILE A 162 7.68 -20.04 -12.22
C ILE A 162 9.04 -20.72 -12.31
N GLY A 163 9.06 -21.94 -12.86
CA GLY A 163 10.29 -22.68 -13.12
C GLY A 163 10.89 -22.39 -14.51
N GLY A 164 12.12 -22.87 -14.74
CA GLY A 164 12.83 -22.76 -16.01
C GLY A 164 14.02 -21.80 -15.96
N SER A 165 15.04 -22.00 -16.79
CA SER A 165 16.24 -21.13 -16.85
C SER A 165 16.22 -20.16 -18.04
N THR A 166 15.20 -20.26 -18.90
CA THR A 166 15.09 -19.46 -20.14
C THR A 166 13.92 -18.49 -20.12
N ASP A 167 13.09 -18.53 -19.08
CA ASP A 167 11.97 -17.60 -18.90
C ASP A 167 12.47 -16.36 -18.11
N PRO A 168 12.29 -15.12 -18.62
CA PRO A 168 12.64 -13.91 -17.86
C PRO A 168 11.89 -13.77 -16.51
N LEU A 169 10.75 -14.44 -16.37
CA LEU A 169 9.94 -14.48 -15.15
C LEU A 169 10.28 -15.67 -14.26
N ALA A 170 11.21 -16.53 -14.66
CA ALA A 170 11.67 -17.63 -13.82
C ALA A 170 12.07 -17.16 -12.42
N GLY A 171 11.71 -17.95 -11.43
CA GLY A 171 11.94 -17.65 -10.02
C GLY A 171 11.05 -16.52 -9.48
N THR A 172 9.94 -16.16 -10.14
CA THR A 172 8.94 -15.24 -9.57
C THR A 172 7.64 -15.98 -9.26
N ILE A 173 6.82 -15.42 -8.38
CA ILE A 173 5.45 -15.85 -8.15
C ILE A 173 4.69 -15.76 -9.47
N ASP A 174 4.02 -16.84 -9.85
CA ASP A 174 3.24 -16.92 -11.08
C ASP A 174 2.09 -15.89 -11.08
N PRO A 175 2.04 -14.95 -12.04
CA PRO A 175 0.96 -13.97 -12.14
C PRO A 175 -0.39 -14.60 -12.49
N ALA A 176 -0.44 -15.85 -12.94
CA ALA A 176 -1.69 -16.59 -13.13
C ALA A 176 -2.34 -17.00 -11.81
N THR A 177 -1.63 -16.87 -10.69
CA THR A 177 -2.23 -17.04 -9.36
C THR A 177 -3.26 -15.95 -9.09
N ARG A 178 -4.36 -16.32 -8.43
CA ARG A 178 -5.39 -15.35 -8.00
C ARG A 178 -4.99 -14.60 -6.72
N ILE A 179 -3.71 -14.65 -6.35
CA ILE A 179 -3.20 -14.09 -5.11
C ILE A 179 -2.60 -12.72 -5.45
N PRO A 180 -3.11 -11.62 -4.86
CA PRO A 180 -2.57 -10.31 -5.14
C PRO A 180 -1.16 -10.18 -4.56
N PHE A 181 -0.21 -9.74 -5.39
CA PHE A 181 1.15 -9.43 -4.96
C PHE A 181 1.64 -8.12 -5.56
N THR A 182 2.61 -7.50 -4.88
CA THR A 182 3.31 -6.31 -5.35
C THR A 182 4.77 -6.65 -5.57
N THR A 183 5.32 -6.22 -6.70
CA THR A 183 6.71 -6.48 -7.09
C THR A 183 7.56 -5.23 -6.90
N PHE A 184 8.70 -5.40 -6.25
CA PHE A 184 9.73 -4.38 -6.06
C PHE A 184 11.03 -4.88 -6.67
N THR A 185 11.65 -4.06 -7.51
CA THR A 185 12.93 -4.40 -8.15
C THR A 185 14.00 -3.42 -7.72
N SER A 186 15.17 -3.94 -7.39
CA SER A 186 16.36 -3.18 -7.03
C SER A 186 17.59 -3.77 -7.72
N HIS A 187 18.58 -2.93 -8.00
CA HIS A 187 19.86 -3.35 -8.57
C HIS A 187 20.95 -3.15 -7.53
N ILE A 188 21.74 -4.18 -7.30
CA ILE A 188 22.82 -4.20 -6.31
C ILE A 188 24.13 -4.41 -7.05
N ALA A 189 24.98 -3.39 -7.01
CA ALA A 189 26.36 -3.46 -7.49
C ALA A 189 27.29 -3.61 -6.30
N LYS A 190 28.21 -4.58 -6.34
CA LYS A 190 29.31 -4.66 -5.37
C LYS A 190 30.63 -4.74 -6.14
N ILE A 191 31.57 -3.86 -5.78
CA ILE A 191 32.92 -3.89 -6.35
C ILE A 191 33.62 -5.10 -5.73
N LYS A 192 34.08 -6.04 -6.57
CA LYS A 192 34.94 -7.15 -6.16
C LYS A 192 36.33 -6.65 -5.79
#